data_AF-A0A4Q5RP85-F1
#
_entry.id   AF-A0A4Q5RP85-F1
#
_cell.length_a   1.000
_cell.length_b   1.000
_cell.length_c   1.000
_cell.angle_alpha   90.00
_cell.angle_beta   90.00
_cell.angle_gamma   90.00
#
_symmetry.space_group_name_H-M   'P 1'
#
loop_
_entity.id
_entity.type
_entity.pdbx_description
1 polymer ?
#
loop_
_entity_poly.entity_id
_entity_poly.type
_entity_poly.pdbx_seq_one_letter_code
_entity_poly.pdbx_strand_id
1 'polypeptide(L)'
;MTTTALLSDADLAALLSMLDALDGEIQADIEVVEEKLSELRRQAKAASQRRSGAGSRDAHKYALGSVLAMVGLETVEPRVLLGLFAHPDLLLRWMIEARSACGSANFGELIARIFADPARVSFCRQWGRILEWRYRKPLYDAAVTSFVESGHIGLKKVWRKHDVSDDQTALVAKLCDLLDEPLPHLETKGEAFEWIYARGGNPQYWAEPPIPDEWRD
;
A
#
# COMPACT_ATOMS: atom_id res chain seq x y z
N MET A 1 0.22 -37.99 69.87
CA MET A 1 -0.33 -39.02 68.97
C MET A 1 -1.28 -38.32 68.03
N THR A 2 -0.81 -37.98 66.83
CA THR A 2 -1.64 -37.35 65.79
C THR A 2 -2.32 -38.50 65.05
N THR A 3 -3.62 -38.66 65.28
CA THR A 3 -4.42 -39.66 64.57
C THR A 3 -4.54 -39.21 63.12
N THR A 4 -3.76 -39.81 62.23
CA THR A 4 -3.99 -39.71 60.79
C THR A 4 -5.30 -40.43 60.51
N ALA A 5 -6.39 -39.68 60.36
CA ALA A 5 -7.66 -40.25 59.91
C ALA A 5 -7.43 -40.85 58.52
N LEU A 6 -7.59 -42.17 58.39
CA LEU A 6 -7.56 -42.85 57.11
C LEU A 6 -8.82 -42.41 56.36
N LEU A 7 -8.64 -41.81 55.18
CA LEU A 7 -9.73 -41.51 54.26
C LEU A 7 -10.52 -42.79 53.98
N SER A 8 -11.85 -42.73 54.10
CA SER A 8 -12.67 -43.88 53.76
C SER A 8 -12.71 -44.07 52.24
N ASP A 9 -12.99 -45.28 51.78
CA ASP A 9 -13.15 -45.56 50.34
C ASP A 9 -14.24 -44.68 49.70
N ALA A 10 -15.25 -44.28 50.49
CA ALA A 10 -16.29 -43.36 50.05
C ALA A 10 -15.76 -41.93 49.86
N ASP A 11 -14.86 -41.46 50.75
CA ASP A 11 -14.22 -40.15 50.62
C ASP A 11 -13.28 -40.10 49.41
N LEU A 12 -12.56 -41.20 49.17
CA LEU A 12 -11.68 -41.34 47.99
C LEU A 12 -12.50 -41.35 46.70
N ALA A 13 -13.62 -42.08 46.65
CA ALA A 13 -14.51 -42.11 45.49
C ALA A 13 -15.15 -40.74 45.22
N ALA A 14 -15.53 -40.00 46.26
CA ALA A 14 -16.05 -38.64 46.12
C ALA A 14 -15.00 -37.67 45.57
N LEU A 15 -13.76 -37.74 46.06
CA LEU A 15 -12.65 -36.91 45.56
C LEU A 15 -12.29 -37.22 44.11
N LEU A 16 -12.30 -38.49 43.70
CA LEU A 16 -12.08 -38.88 42.30
C LEU A 16 -13.19 -38.35 41.39
N SER A 17 -14.46 -38.46 41.81
CA SER A 17 -15.59 -37.90 41.07
C SER A 17 -15.51 -36.38 40.94
N MET A 18 -15.08 -35.68 41.99
CA MET A 18 -14.84 -34.23 41.94
C MET A 18 -13.68 -33.85 41.02
N LEU A 19 -12.60 -34.64 41.00
CA LEU A 19 -11.47 -34.43 40.10
C LEU A 19 -11.88 -34.64 38.64
N ASP A 20 -12.65 -35.70 38.34
CA ASP A 20 -13.16 -35.96 36.99
C ASP A 20 -14.10 -34.86 36.51
N ALA A 21 -14.96 -34.35 37.39
CA ALA A 21 -15.84 -33.22 37.07
C ALA A 21 -15.04 -31.93 36.80
N LEU A 22 -14.03 -31.65 37.62
CA LEU A 22 -13.16 -30.49 37.44
C LEU A 22 -12.32 -30.59 36.16
N ASP A 23 -11.80 -31.78 35.83
CA ASP A 23 -11.05 -32.01 34.59
C ASP A 23 -11.97 -31.82 33.36
N GLY A 24 -13.23 -32.26 33.46
CA GLY A 24 -14.25 -32.01 32.45
C GLY A 24 -14.56 -30.52 32.25
N GLU A 25 -14.69 -29.75 33.35
CA GLU A 25 -14.89 -28.29 33.28
C GLU A 25 -13.67 -27.57 32.69
N ILE A 26 -12.46 -27.94 33.09
CA ILE A 26 -11.21 -27.38 32.56
C ILE A 26 -11.08 -27.66 31.06
N GLN A 27 -11.39 -28.89 30.61
CA GLN A 27 -11.35 -29.21 29.17
C GLN A 27 -12.37 -28.41 28.38
N ALA A 28 -13.60 -28.26 28.88
CA ALA A 28 -14.61 -27.44 28.22
C ALA A 28 -14.17 -25.96 28.10
N ASP A 29 -13.55 -25.41 29.15
CA ASP A 29 -13.01 -24.05 29.12
C ASP A 29 -11.83 -23.91 28.14
N ILE A 30 -10.94 -24.91 28.08
CA ILE A 30 -9.84 -24.96 27.11
C ILE A 30 -10.38 -24.95 25.68
N GLU A 31 -11.37 -25.81 25.38
CA GLU A 31 -12.00 -25.87 24.05
C GLU A 31 -12.61 -24.52 23.64
N VAL A 32 -13.33 -23.86 24.56
CA VAL A 32 -13.92 -22.53 24.32
C VAL A 32 -12.84 -21.47 24.07
N VAL A 33 -11.73 -21.50 24.81
CA VAL A 33 -10.61 -20.58 24.62
C VAL A 33 -9.91 -20.85 23.28
N GLU A 34 -9.68 -22.12 22.93
CA GLU A 34 -9.08 -22.51 21.66
C GLU A 34 -9.93 -22.09 20.46
N GLU A 35 -11.25 -22.27 20.52
CA GLU A 35 -12.17 -21.82 19.48
C GLU A 35 -12.11 -20.29 19.32
N LYS A 36 -12.22 -19.54 20.42
CA LYS A 36 -12.10 -18.07 20.42
C LYS A 36 -10.75 -17.62 19.86
N LEU A 37 -9.68 -18.30 20.22
CA LEU A 37 -8.33 -17.98 19.78
C LEU A 37 -8.12 -18.30 18.29
N SER A 38 -8.73 -19.37 17.79
CA SER A 38 -8.77 -19.71 16.37
C SER A 38 -9.52 -18.63 15.56
N GLU A 39 -10.64 -18.14 16.09
CA GLU A 39 -11.44 -17.08 15.47
C GLU A 39 -10.71 -15.74 15.48
N LEU A 40 -10.05 -15.36 16.59
CA LEU A 40 -9.22 -14.17 16.67
C LEU A 40 -8.04 -14.22 15.69
N ARG A 41 -7.37 -15.38 15.56
CA ARG A 41 -6.32 -15.59 14.54
C ARG A 41 -6.87 -15.46 13.13
N ARG A 42 -8.06 -16.01 12.85
CA ARG A 42 -8.75 -15.88 11.56
C ARG A 42 -9.07 -14.41 11.25
N GLN A 43 -9.62 -13.69 12.23
CA GLN A 43 -9.94 -12.27 12.10
C GLN A 43 -8.71 -11.40 11.90
N ALA A 44 -7.62 -11.64 12.63
CA ALA A 44 -6.35 -10.94 12.45
C ALA A 44 -5.76 -11.17 11.04
N LYS A 45 -5.77 -12.40 10.56
CA LYS A 45 -5.35 -12.74 9.19
C LYS A 45 -6.22 -12.03 8.15
N ALA A 46 -7.54 -12.05 8.35
CA ALA A 46 -8.50 -11.39 7.47
C ALA A 46 -8.43 -9.85 7.53
N ALA A 47 -8.09 -9.25 8.67
CA ALA A 47 -8.02 -7.79 8.84
C ALA A 47 -7.00 -7.15 7.89
N SER A 48 -5.86 -7.81 7.67
CA SER A 48 -4.85 -7.37 6.69
C SER A 48 -5.32 -7.46 5.23
N GLN A 49 -6.34 -8.27 4.96
CA GLN A 49 -6.88 -8.57 3.62
C GLN A 49 -8.20 -7.84 3.33
N ARG A 50 -8.90 -7.34 4.36
CA ARG A 50 -10.13 -6.56 4.21
C ARG A 50 -9.80 -5.19 3.63
N ARG A 51 -10.50 -4.81 2.55
CA ARG A 51 -10.42 -3.48 1.91
C ARG A 51 -11.02 -2.37 2.78
N SER A 52 -11.76 -2.70 3.84
CA SER A 52 -12.41 -1.73 4.73
C SER A 52 -12.53 -2.26 6.16
N GLY A 53 -12.39 -1.37 7.15
CA GLY A 53 -12.54 -1.65 8.58
C GLY A 53 -11.35 -1.21 9.43
N ALA A 54 -11.53 -1.16 10.75
CA ALA A 54 -10.46 -0.87 11.70
C ALA A 54 -9.32 -1.89 11.55
N GLY A 55 -8.09 -1.41 11.36
CA GLY A 55 -6.91 -2.26 11.12
C GLY A 55 -6.70 -2.69 9.67
N SER A 56 -7.55 -2.28 8.71
CA SER A 56 -7.30 -2.50 7.28
C SER A 56 -6.12 -1.66 6.78
N ARG A 57 -5.47 -2.12 5.69
CA ARG A 57 -4.41 -1.34 5.02
C ARG A 57 -4.88 0.04 4.57
N ASP A 58 -6.13 0.14 4.15
CA ASP A 58 -6.69 1.42 3.70
C ASP A 58 -6.99 2.35 4.88
N ALA A 59 -7.52 1.84 5.99
CA ALA A 59 -7.65 2.62 7.22
C ALA A 59 -6.29 3.15 7.72
N HIS A 60 -5.23 2.35 7.61
CA HIS A 60 -3.88 2.80 7.96
C HIS A 60 -3.37 3.91 7.02
N LYS A 61 -3.62 3.83 5.70
CA LYS A 61 -3.26 4.91 4.76
C LYS A 61 -3.99 6.21 5.09
N TYR A 62 -5.29 6.14 5.42
CA TYR A 62 -6.06 7.32 5.83
C TYR A 62 -5.53 7.93 7.13
N ALA A 63 -5.19 7.08 8.12
CA ALA A 63 -4.60 7.55 9.36
C ALA A 63 -3.25 8.23 9.12
N LEU A 64 -2.38 7.64 8.28
CA LEU A 64 -1.11 8.26 7.90
C LEU A 64 -1.32 9.60 7.18
N GLY A 65 -2.25 9.67 6.23
CA GLY A 65 -2.61 10.92 5.55
C GLY A 65 -3.09 12.00 6.51
N SER A 66 -3.90 11.63 7.52
CA SER A 66 -4.33 12.54 8.58
C SER A 66 -3.16 13.09 9.40
N VAL A 67 -2.18 12.25 9.75
CA VAL A 67 -0.96 12.68 10.45
C VAL A 67 -0.14 13.65 9.58
N LEU A 68 0.01 13.37 8.28
CA LEU A 68 0.72 14.26 7.36
C LEU A 68 0.02 15.62 7.23
N ALA A 69 -1.32 15.65 7.20
CA ALA A 69 -2.09 16.90 7.24
C ALA A 69 -1.87 17.67 8.55
N MET A 70 -1.83 16.99 9.70
CA MET A 70 -1.59 17.65 11.00
C MET A 70 -0.21 18.33 11.09
N VAL A 71 0.78 17.88 10.32
CA VAL A 71 2.11 18.50 10.26
C VAL A 71 2.26 19.50 9.11
N GLY A 72 1.16 19.87 8.44
CA GLY A 72 1.13 20.95 7.43
C GLY A 72 1.46 20.52 6.00
N LEU A 73 1.21 19.25 5.63
CA LEU A 73 1.48 18.72 4.28
C LEU A 73 0.22 18.53 3.42
N GLU A 74 -0.95 18.98 3.88
CA GLU A 74 -2.23 18.78 3.20
C GLU A 74 -2.34 19.51 1.84
N THR A 75 -1.54 20.56 1.65
CA THR A 75 -1.49 21.33 0.39
C THR A 75 -0.41 20.84 -0.58
N VAL A 76 0.46 19.91 -0.14
CA VAL A 76 1.57 19.41 -0.94
C VAL A 76 1.08 18.32 -1.88
N GLU A 77 1.40 18.44 -3.17
CA GLU A 77 1.09 17.41 -4.16
C GLU A 77 1.74 16.07 -3.75
N PRO A 78 0.97 14.96 -3.61
CA PRO A 78 1.50 13.70 -3.07
C PRO A 78 2.68 13.11 -3.85
N ARG A 79 2.74 13.31 -5.18
CA ARG A 79 3.85 12.83 -6.02
C ARG A 79 5.13 13.60 -5.75
N VAL A 80 5.03 14.90 -5.55
CA VAL A 80 6.18 15.74 -5.21
C VAL A 80 6.74 15.29 -3.86
N LEU A 81 5.87 14.99 -2.89
CA LEU A 81 6.30 14.46 -1.59
C LEU A 81 6.95 13.07 -1.72
N LEU A 82 6.37 12.17 -2.52
CA LEU A 82 6.94 10.85 -2.80
C LEU A 82 8.34 10.95 -3.42
N GLY A 83 8.53 11.84 -4.38
CA GLY A 83 9.85 12.08 -4.97
C GLY A 83 10.86 12.61 -3.98
N LEU A 84 10.47 13.57 -3.12
CA LEU A 84 11.35 14.08 -2.07
C LEU A 84 11.78 12.97 -1.09
N PHE A 85 10.85 12.14 -0.66
CA PHE A 85 11.13 11.03 0.28
C PHE A 85 11.97 9.91 -0.34
N ALA A 86 12.04 9.82 -1.67
CA ALA A 86 12.92 8.90 -2.35
C ALA A 86 14.40 9.33 -2.32
N HIS A 87 14.67 10.59 -1.99
CA HIS A 87 16.01 11.17 -1.90
C HIS A 87 16.28 11.70 -0.49
N PRO A 88 16.54 10.81 0.49
CA PRO A 88 16.73 11.22 1.88
C PRO A 88 17.89 12.22 2.06
N ASP A 89 18.96 12.09 1.27
CA ASP A 89 20.10 13.00 1.34
C ASP A 89 19.74 14.43 0.89
N LEU A 90 19.01 14.54 -0.23
CA LEU A 90 18.49 15.83 -0.72
C LEU A 90 17.47 16.42 0.27
N LEU A 91 16.59 15.60 0.83
CA LEU A 91 15.66 16.03 1.86
C LEU A 91 16.41 16.64 3.05
N LEU A 92 17.40 15.94 3.61
CA LEU A 92 18.17 16.45 4.75
C LEU A 92 18.87 17.77 4.43
N ARG A 93 19.55 17.83 3.29
CA ARG A 93 20.23 19.04 2.82
C ARG A 93 19.27 20.21 2.67
N TRP A 94 18.19 20.03 1.92
CA TRP A 94 17.23 21.09 1.65
C TRP A 94 16.46 21.51 2.91
N MET A 95 16.27 20.60 3.87
CA MET A 95 15.71 20.93 5.18
C MET A 95 16.65 21.82 5.99
N ILE A 96 17.97 21.58 5.93
CA ILE A 96 18.98 22.46 6.57
C ILE A 96 18.92 23.85 5.91
N GLU A 97 18.94 23.92 4.58
CA GLU A 97 18.83 25.19 3.83
C GLU A 97 17.54 25.94 4.17
N ALA A 98 16.40 25.24 4.18
CA ALA A 98 15.11 25.83 4.54
C ALA A 98 15.10 26.33 5.99
N ARG A 99 15.70 25.58 6.93
CA ARG A 99 15.80 25.97 8.34
C ARG A 99 16.65 27.20 8.52
N SER A 100 17.78 27.29 7.82
CA SER A 100 18.66 28.47 7.84
C SER A 100 17.95 29.72 7.28
N ALA A 101 17.09 29.56 6.29
CA ALA A 101 16.34 30.67 5.69
C ALA A 101 15.13 31.12 6.52
N CYS A 102 14.41 30.20 7.17
CA CYS A 102 13.12 30.47 7.82
C CYS A 102 13.17 30.50 9.36
N GLY A 103 14.30 30.14 9.99
CA GLY A 103 14.41 30.13 11.45
C GLY A 103 13.51 29.05 12.08
N SER A 104 12.70 29.40 13.08
CA SER A 104 11.83 28.45 13.79
C SER A 104 10.54 28.14 13.01
N ALA A 105 10.67 27.43 11.90
CA ALA A 105 9.55 26.89 11.12
C ALA A 105 9.16 25.47 11.57
N ASN A 106 7.88 25.13 11.41
CA ASN A 106 7.37 23.76 11.58
C ASN A 106 7.72 22.88 10.36
N PHE A 107 7.42 21.57 10.43
CA PHE A 107 7.81 20.64 9.37
C PHE A 107 7.17 20.97 8.01
N GLY A 108 5.87 21.22 7.97
CA GLY A 108 5.16 21.60 6.75
C GLY A 108 5.69 22.90 6.13
N GLU A 109 6.01 23.89 6.94
CA GLU A 109 6.62 25.16 6.50
C GLU A 109 8.01 24.94 5.89
N LEU A 110 8.82 24.05 6.45
CA LEU A 110 10.12 23.70 5.89
C LEU A 110 9.96 23.00 4.54
N ILE A 111 9.04 22.05 4.42
CA ILE A 111 8.75 21.37 3.15
C ILE A 111 8.19 22.36 2.11
N ALA A 112 7.29 23.25 2.49
CA ALA A 112 6.78 24.32 1.62
C ALA A 112 7.91 25.23 1.15
N ARG A 113 8.90 25.52 2.01
CA ARG A 113 10.08 26.29 1.63
C ARG A 113 10.97 25.55 0.63
N ILE A 114 11.16 24.24 0.78
CA ILE A 114 11.86 23.41 -0.21
C ILE A 114 11.15 23.52 -1.57
N PHE A 115 9.82 23.42 -1.57
CA PHE A 115 9.02 23.48 -2.80
C PHE A 115 8.73 24.90 -3.31
N ALA A 116 9.28 25.94 -2.66
CA ALA A 116 9.28 27.28 -3.23
C ALA A 116 10.21 27.38 -4.46
N ASP A 117 11.13 26.44 -4.63
CA ASP A 117 11.96 26.28 -5.83
C ASP A 117 11.25 25.39 -6.87
N PRO A 118 10.82 25.94 -8.03
CA PRO A 118 10.14 25.18 -9.06
C PRO A 118 10.96 24.02 -9.64
N ALA A 119 12.29 24.13 -9.63
CA ALA A 119 13.18 23.08 -10.15
C ALA A 119 13.10 21.84 -9.25
N ARG A 120 13.13 22.04 -7.92
CA ARG A 120 12.97 20.95 -6.93
C ARG A 120 11.59 20.30 -7.05
N VAL A 121 10.55 21.09 -7.25
CA VAL A 121 9.18 20.58 -7.48
C VAL A 121 9.11 19.71 -8.74
N SER A 122 9.65 20.19 -9.85
CA SER A 122 9.65 19.46 -11.13
C SER A 122 10.42 18.14 -11.01
N PHE A 123 11.61 18.17 -10.42
CA PHE A 123 12.43 16.99 -10.16
C PHE A 123 11.71 15.96 -9.29
N CYS A 124 11.20 16.39 -8.13
CA CYS A 124 10.48 15.51 -7.22
C CYS A 124 9.19 14.96 -7.84
N ARG A 125 8.46 15.75 -8.63
CA ARG A 125 7.26 15.29 -9.34
C ARG A 125 7.61 14.16 -10.32
N GLN A 126 8.67 14.32 -11.09
CA GLN A 126 9.11 13.31 -12.06
C GLN A 126 9.52 12.00 -11.36
N TRP A 127 10.30 12.08 -10.28
CA TRP A 127 10.62 10.92 -9.45
C TRP A 127 9.37 10.27 -8.84
N GLY A 128 8.43 11.07 -8.33
CA GLY A 128 7.16 10.58 -7.80
C GLY A 128 6.35 9.78 -8.83
N ARG A 129 6.28 10.26 -10.08
CA ARG A 129 5.64 9.55 -11.20
C ARG A 129 6.31 8.20 -11.47
N ILE A 130 7.65 8.16 -11.50
CA ILE A 130 8.42 6.93 -11.75
C ILE A 130 8.23 5.92 -10.63
N LEU A 131 8.27 6.35 -9.38
CA LEU A 131 8.09 5.46 -8.22
C LEU A 131 6.66 4.93 -8.14
N GLU A 132 5.67 5.78 -8.42
CA GLU A 132 4.28 5.35 -8.53
C GLU A 132 4.13 4.31 -9.64
N TRP A 133 4.78 4.50 -10.78
CA TRP A 133 4.78 3.52 -11.86
C TRP A 133 5.47 2.21 -11.46
N ARG A 134 6.65 2.25 -10.84
CA ARG A 134 7.37 1.05 -10.36
C ARG A 134 6.52 0.21 -9.42
N TYR A 135 5.78 0.85 -8.53
CA TYR A 135 4.88 0.16 -7.62
C TYR A 135 3.73 -0.54 -8.35
N ARG A 136 3.22 0.06 -9.44
CA ARG A 136 2.09 -0.46 -10.24
C ARG A 136 2.53 -1.41 -11.34
N LYS A 137 3.78 -1.34 -11.78
CA LYS A 137 4.33 -2.10 -12.90
C LYS A 137 4.13 -3.61 -12.76
N PRO A 138 4.30 -4.25 -11.59
CA PRO A 138 4.01 -5.68 -11.45
C PRO A 138 2.55 -6.05 -11.73
N LEU A 139 1.59 -5.21 -11.34
CA LEU A 139 0.17 -5.43 -11.63
C LEU A 139 -0.13 -5.25 -13.12
N TYR A 140 0.47 -4.22 -13.73
CA TYR A 140 0.41 -4.01 -15.16
C TYR A 140 1.01 -5.21 -15.92
N ASP A 141 2.24 -5.60 -15.58
CA ASP A 141 2.95 -6.70 -16.22
C ASP A 141 2.17 -8.01 -16.06
N ALA A 142 1.57 -8.29 -14.90
CA ALA A 142 0.72 -9.48 -14.71
C ALA A 142 -0.53 -9.45 -15.60
N ALA A 143 -1.20 -8.30 -15.71
CA ALA A 143 -2.39 -8.15 -16.56
C ALA A 143 -2.04 -8.28 -18.05
N VAL A 144 -0.98 -7.61 -18.50
CA VAL A 144 -0.54 -7.62 -19.90
C VAL A 144 0.06 -8.97 -20.28
N THR A 145 0.89 -9.57 -19.44
CA THR A 145 1.51 -10.89 -19.70
C THR A 145 0.44 -11.97 -19.82
N SER A 146 -0.50 -12.05 -18.86
CA SER A 146 -1.62 -12.99 -18.92
C SER A 146 -2.44 -12.83 -20.21
N PHE A 147 -2.68 -11.59 -20.62
CA PHE A 147 -3.41 -11.31 -21.87
C PHE A 147 -2.62 -11.72 -23.12
N VAL A 148 -1.32 -11.43 -23.17
CA VAL A 148 -0.42 -11.78 -24.28
C VAL A 148 -0.29 -13.31 -24.41
N GLU A 149 -0.02 -14.00 -23.30
CA GLU A 149 0.15 -15.45 -23.24
C GLU A 149 -1.13 -16.21 -23.59
N SER A 150 -2.31 -15.60 -23.41
CA SER A 150 -3.59 -16.20 -23.81
C SER A 150 -3.71 -16.46 -25.32
N GLY A 151 -2.80 -15.95 -26.16
CA GLY A 151 -2.82 -16.13 -27.61
C GLY A 151 -3.91 -15.32 -28.33
N HIS A 152 -4.55 -14.38 -27.63
CA HIS A 152 -5.63 -13.54 -28.15
C HIS A 152 -5.15 -12.21 -28.76
N ILE A 153 -3.84 -11.97 -28.90
CA ILE A 153 -3.27 -10.70 -29.39
C ILE A 153 -3.32 -10.48 -30.91
N GLY A 154 -3.74 -11.48 -31.70
CA GLY A 154 -3.74 -11.38 -33.16
C GLY A 154 -4.54 -10.18 -33.71
N LEU A 155 -3.99 -9.51 -34.72
CA LEU A 155 -4.58 -8.31 -35.35
C LEU A 155 -6.00 -8.51 -35.92
N LYS A 156 -6.38 -9.75 -36.22
CA LYS A 156 -7.70 -10.12 -36.79
C LYS A 156 -8.75 -10.53 -35.76
N LYS A 157 -8.46 -10.41 -34.46
CA LYS A 157 -9.36 -10.89 -33.41
C LYS A 157 -10.57 -9.96 -33.26
N VAL A 158 -11.76 -10.55 -33.14
CA VAL A 158 -13.04 -9.82 -33.08
C VAL A 158 -13.08 -8.83 -31.91
N TRP A 159 -12.48 -9.19 -30.76
CA TRP A 159 -12.51 -8.34 -29.58
C TRP A 159 -11.89 -6.95 -29.80
N ARG A 160 -10.95 -6.84 -30.75
CA ARG A 160 -10.26 -5.58 -31.07
C ARG A 160 -11.20 -4.51 -31.61
N LYS A 161 -12.37 -4.90 -32.14
CA LYS A 161 -13.38 -4.00 -32.72
C LYS A 161 -14.44 -3.54 -31.72
N HIS A 162 -14.45 -4.10 -30.51
CA HIS A 162 -15.39 -3.66 -29.48
C HIS A 162 -14.96 -2.32 -28.90
N ASP A 163 -15.92 -1.64 -28.27
CA ASP A 163 -15.69 -0.41 -27.52
C ASP A 163 -14.70 -0.64 -26.37
N VAL A 164 -13.89 0.38 -26.09
CA VAL A 164 -12.92 0.38 -24.99
C VAL A 164 -13.60 -0.01 -23.67
N SER A 165 -13.01 -0.96 -22.92
CA SER A 165 -13.58 -1.37 -21.63
C SER A 165 -13.23 -0.38 -20.52
N ASP A 166 -14.05 -0.33 -19.46
CA ASP A 166 -13.82 0.52 -18.28
C ASP A 166 -12.42 0.34 -17.68
N ASP A 167 -11.91 -0.90 -17.60
CA ASP A 167 -10.56 -1.19 -17.12
C ASP A 167 -9.47 -0.59 -18.02
N GLN A 168 -9.67 -0.60 -19.35
CA GLN A 168 -8.75 0.01 -20.30
C GLN A 168 -8.81 1.53 -20.20
N THR A 169 -10.01 2.10 -20.09
CA THR A 169 -10.23 3.54 -19.87
C THR A 169 -9.54 4.01 -18.59
N ALA A 170 -9.70 3.28 -17.49
CA ALA A 170 -9.06 3.58 -16.22
C ALA A 170 -7.52 3.50 -16.31
N LEU A 171 -6.99 2.49 -17.02
CA LEU A 171 -5.55 2.34 -17.21
C LEU A 171 -4.97 3.43 -18.14
N VAL A 172 -5.66 3.79 -19.23
CA VAL A 172 -5.30 4.89 -20.12
C VAL A 172 -5.28 6.20 -19.34
N ALA A 173 -6.34 6.50 -18.59
CA ALA A 173 -6.41 7.70 -17.76
C ALA A 173 -5.26 7.74 -16.76
N LYS A 174 -4.92 6.59 -16.15
CA LYS A 174 -3.83 6.52 -15.19
C LYS A 174 -2.46 6.74 -15.83
N LEU A 175 -2.22 6.17 -17.02
CA LEU A 175 -0.99 6.38 -17.77
C LEU A 175 -0.87 7.83 -18.23
N CYS A 176 -1.94 8.45 -18.71
CA CYS A 176 -1.97 9.87 -19.08
C CYS A 176 -1.60 10.77 -17.90
N ASP A 177 -2.21 10.53 -16.73
CA ASP A 177 -1.92 11.24 -15.47
C ASP A 177 -0.45 11.08 -15.01
N LEU A 178 0.13 9.88 -15.19
CA LEU A 178 1.54 9.63 -14.87
C LEU A 178 2.50 10.26 -15.88
N LEU A 179 2.15 10.27 -17.17
CA LEU A 179 2.99 10.79 -18.25
C LEU A 179 2.79 12.28 -18.52
N ASP A 180 1.82 12.92 -17.87
CA ASP A 180 1.40 14.30 -18.17
C ASP A 180 0.91 14.49 -19.60
N GLU A 181 0.33 13.44 -20.18
CA GLU A 181 -0.19 13.46 -21.54
C GLU A 181 -1.71 13.71 -21.53
N PRO A 182 -2.26 14.40 -22.56
CA PRO A 182 -3.71 14.53 -22.70
C PRO A 182 -4.35 13.17 -22.96
N LEU A 183 -5.61 13.01 -22.52
CA LEU A 183 -6.38 11.79 -22.79
C LEU A 183 -6.52 11.59 -24.30
N PRO A 184 -6.11 10.43 -24.84
CA PRO A 184 -6.29 10.12 -26.25
C PRO A 184 -7.76 9.83 -26.56
N HIS A 185 -8.17 10.11 -27.79
CA HIS A 185 -9.42 9.56 -28.31
C HIS A 185 -9.15 8.15 -28.85
N LEU A 186 -9.73 7.14 -28.20
CA LEU A 186 -9.58 5.73 -28.55
C LEU A 186 -10.98 5.15 -28.73
N GLU A 187 -11.30 4.64 -29.91
CA GLU A 187 -12.64 4.13 -30.21
C GLU A 187 -12.75 2.64 -29.87
N THR A 188 -11.65 1.90 -30.03
CA THR A 188 -11.68 0.44 -29.95
C THR A 188 -10.75 -0.15 -28.90
N LYS A 189 -11.09 -1.33 -28.37
CA LYS A 189 -10.23 -2.10 -27.44
C LYS A 189 -8.86 -2.38 -28.04
N GLY A 190 -8.80 -2.60 -29.35
CA GLY A 190 -7.55 -2.86 -30.07
C GLY A 190 -6.63 -1.64 -30.02
N GLU A 191 -7.14 -0.46 -30.33
CA GLU A 191 -6.38 0.80 -30.24
C GLU A 191 -5.93 1.08 -28.80
N ALA A 192 -6.82 0.89 -27.83
CA ALA A 192 -6.47 1.06 -26.42
C ALA A 192 -5.37 0.09 -25.99
N PHE A 193 -5.42 -1.18 -26.42
CA PHE A 193 -4.37 -2.15 -26.14
C PHE A 193 -3.01 -1.72 -26.70
N GLU A 194 -2.92 -1.34 -27.97
CA GLU A 194 -1.66 -0.89 -28.57
C GLU A 194 -1.12 0.37 -27.88
N TRP A 195 -2.00 1.32 -27.58
CA TRP A 195 -1.63 2.57 -26.91
C TRP A 195 -1.07 2.31 -25.50
N ILE A 196 -1.75 1.46 -24.73
CA ILE A 196 -1.33 1.03 -23.39
C ILE A 196 0.02 0.31 -23.47
N TYR A 197 0.15 -0.65 -24.39
CA TYR A 197 1.36 -1.45 -24.55
C TYR A 197 2.58 -0.60 -24.90
N ALA A 198 2.41 0.35 -25.84
CA ALA A 198 3.48 1.24 -26.28
C ALA A 198 4.01 2.18 -25.18
N ARG A 199 3.20 2.50 -24.16
CA ARG A 199 3.57 3.43 -23.06
C ARG A 199 3.95 2.72 -21.77
N GLY A 200 3.09 1.82 -21.29
CA GLY A 200 3.36 1.06 -20.07
C GLY A 200 4.59 0.15 -20.20
N GLY A 201 4.87 -0.35 -21.41
CA GLY A 201 6.05 -1.17 -21.68
C GLY A 201 7.35 -0.41 -21.97
N ASN A 202 7.29 0.88 -22.31
CA ASN A 202 8.46 1.59 -22.84
C ASN A 202 9.34 2.18 -21.72
N PRO A 203 10.60 1.72 -21.55
CA PRO A 203 11.50 2.18 -20.50
C PRO A 203 11.86 3.67 -20.57
N GLN A 204 11.77 4.30 -21.74
CA GLN A 204 12.14 5.72 -21.92
C GLN A 204 11.27 6.65 -21.10
N TYR A 205 9.97 6.35 -20.97
CA TYR A 205 9.04 7.14 -20.17
C TYR A 205 9.29 7.02 -18.66
N TRP A 206 10.03 6.00 -18.25
CA TRP A 206 10.22 5.64 -16.84
C TRP A 206 11.69 5.70 -16.42
N ALA A 207 12.52 6.36 -17.24
CA ALA A 207 13.92 6.62 -16.96
C ALA A 207 14.05 7.61 -15.79
N GLU A 208 14.94 7.29 -14.85
CA GLU A 208 15.22 8.13 -13.69
C GLU A 208 15.85 9.45 -14.16
N PRO A 209 15.32 10.62 -13.76
CA PRO A 209 15.97 11.87 -14.08
C PRO A 209 17.26 11.99 -13.27
N PRO A 210 18.36 12.44 -13.89
CA PRO A 210 19.60 12.63 -13.17
C PRO A 210 19.42 13.71 -12.11
N ILE A 211 20.06 13.52 -10.95
CA ILE A 211 20.19 14.58 -9.95
C ILE A 211 21.03 15.70 -10.59
N PRO A 212 20.56 16.96 -10.67
CA PRO A 212 21.35 18.10 -11.10
C PRO A 212 22.68 18.23 -10.34
N ASP A 213 23.76 18.58 -11.04
CA ASP A 213 25.11 18.62 -10.46
C ASP A 213 25.21 19.59 -9.27
N GLU A 214 24.50 20.71 -9.33
CA GLU A 214 24.40 21.69 -8.25
C GLU A 214 23.78 21.16 -6.94
N TRP A 215 23.16 19.98 -6.96
CA TRP A 215 22.59 19.32 -5.78
C TRP A 215 23.40 18.11 -5.31
N ARG A 216 24.47 17.73 -6.01
CA ARG A 216 25.27 16.53 -5.71
C ARG A 216 26.32 16.70 -4.61
N ASP A 217 26.69 17.95 -4.29
CA ASP A 217 27.78 18.29 -3.34
C ASP A 217 27.27 18.90 -2.02
#